data_AF-R0AK75-F1
#
_entry.id   AF-R0AK75-F1
#
_cell.length_a   1.000
_cell.length_b   1.000
_cell.length_c   1.000
_cell.angle_alpha   90.00
_cell.angle_beta   90.00
_cell.angle_gamma   90.00
#
_symmetry.space_group_name_H-M   'P 1'
#
loop_
_entity.id
_entity.type
_entity.pdbx_description
1 polymer ?
#
loop_
_entity_poly.entity_id
_entity_poly.type
_entity_poly.pdbx_seq_one_letter_code
_entity_poly.pdbx_strand_id
1 'polypeptide(L)'
;MKYKTGMFGGSFDPLHTGHIHDIIRAAAMCRELYVVISWCRGRESTSKEMRYRWILNSTRHLPNVMIRMVEDQALTKEEYDTPGYWEQGARDIKAVIGKPIDAVFCGTDYLGTGRFEALYGPESQVIYFDRSEVPVCSTDIRAWALGHWDYIPSVCRDYYARRVLVLGSESTGKSTLVRNLALAYNTNYVSEAGRDTCDYAGGEDLMIAEDLYENLLRQKINVMEAAKHSNRILFVDTDAVTTLFYSHFLLGDKQKELTVCTKLAEAIHETDRWDLVLFLEPDVEFIQDGTRNEKIRQDREGCSLRIKELLDRYRVEYHCIGGTYLERFNRAKELIQEQIGLVTVW
;
A
#
# COMPACT_ATOMS: atom_id res chain seq x y z
N MET A 1 -21.73 -7.67 29.70
CA MET A 1 -20.45 -6.92 29.64
C MET A 1 -20.19 -6.27 30.99
N LYS A 2 -18.92 -6.20 31.43
CA LYS A 2 -18.51 -5.76 32.77
C LYS A 2 -18.65 -4.24 32.97
N TYR A 3 -18.43 -3.47 31.91
CA TYR A 3 -18.52 -2.01 31.90
C TYR A 3 -19.60 -1.55 30.92
N LYS A 4 -20.25 -0.41 31.19
CA LYS A 4 -21.23 0.19 30.26
C LYS A 4 -20.48 1.00 29.20
N THR A 5 -19.57 1.88 29.60
CA THR A 5 -18.77 2.72 28.69
C THR A 5 -17.28 2.51 28.94
N GLY A 6 -16.54 2.11 27.91
CA GLY A 6 -15.08 2.01 27.91
C GLY A 6 -14.42 3.04 27.00
N MET A 7 -13.18 3.42 27.30
CA MET A 7 -12.34 4.26 26.44
C MET A 7 -10.97 3.60 26.20
N PHE A 8 -10.52 3.55 24.94
CA PHE A 8 -9.17 3.14 24.55
C PHE A 8 -8.57 4.19 23.60
N GLY A 9 -7.52 4.88 24.05
CA GLY A 9 -6.91 5.98 23.32
C GLY A 9 -5.55 5.62 22.72
N GLY A 10 -5.21 6.20 21.58
CA GLY A 10 -3.90 6.03 20.97
C GLY A 10 -3.69 6.89 19.73
N SER A 11 -2.44 7.05 19.28
CA SER A 11 -2.17 7.69 18.00
C SER A 11 -2.43 6.74 16.83
N PHE A 12 -2.25 5.43 17.01
CA PHE A 12 -2.40 4.41 15.96
C PHE A 12 -1.62 4.75 14.69
N ASP A 13 -0.41 5.30 14.83
CA ASP A 13 0.39 5.83 13.71
C ASP A 13 1.69 5.02 13.49
N PRO A 14 1.64 3.85 12.82
CA PRO A 14 0.44 3.22 12.26
C PRO A 14 -0.24 2.24 13.20
N LEU A 15 -1.42 1.79 12.77
CA LEU A 15 -2.16 0.69 13.36
C LEU A 15 -1.36 -0.61 13.22
N HIS A 16 -1.43 -1.46 14.23
CA HIS A 16 -0.77 -2.77 14.24
C HIS A 16 -1.63 -3.81 14.93
N THR A 17 -1.29 -5.09 14.79
CA THR A 17 -2.07 -6.21 15.38
C THR A 17 -2.18 -6.11 16.89
N GLY A 18 -1.16 -5.59 17.59
CA GLY A 18 -1.25 -5.32 19.04
C GLY A 18 -2.38 -4.36 19.42
N HIS A 19 -2.57 -3.27 18.68
CA HIS A 19 -3.71 -2.36 18.90
C HIS A 19 -5.04 -3.08 18.65
N ILE A 20 -5.14 -3.88 17.59
CA ILE A 20 -6.38 -4.61 17.27
C ILE A 20 -6.70 -5.63 18.38
N HIS A 21 -5.69 -6.35 18.88
CA HIS A 21 -5.79 -7.28 20.00
C HIS A 21 -6.39 -6.59 21.22
N ASP A 22 -5.85 -5.44 21.61
CA ASP A 22 -6.32 -4.68 22.77
C ASP A 22 -7.72 -4.09 22.56
N ILE A 23 -8.03 -3.60 21.37
CA ILE A 23 -9.39 -3.12 21.03
C ILE A 23 -10.41 -4.25 21.16
N ILE A 24 -10.11 -5.46 20.67
CA ILE A 24 -11.00 -6.63 20.77
C ILE A 24 -11.25 -6.98 22.25
N ARG A 25 -10.20 -7.02 23.07
CA ARG A 25 -10.30 -7.30 24.50
C ARG A 25 -11.15 -6.25 25.22
N ALA A 26 -10.87 -4.96 24.99
CA ALA A 26 -11.64 -3.87 25.56
C ALA A 26 -13.12 -3.92 25.13
N ALA A 27 -13.39 -4.23 23.85
CA ALA A 27 -14.73 -4.31 23.30
C ALA A 27 -15.52 -5.48 23.93
N ALA A 28 -14.88 -6.61 24.22
CA ALA A 28 -15.52 -7.74 24.90
C ALA A 28 -15.93 -7.41 26.35
N MET A 29 -15.29 -6.41 26.97
CA MET A 29 -15.56 -6.00 28.35
C MET A 29 -16.64 -4.91 28.47
N CYS A 30 -16.99 -4.22 27.37
CA CYS A 30 -17.81 -2.99 27.40
C CYS A 30 -19.08 -3.09 26.56
N ARG A 31 -20.20 -2.52 27.06
CA ARG A 31 -21.42 -2.34 26.24
C ARG A 31 -21.22 -1.34 25.10
N GLU A 32 -20.43 -0.31 25.33
CA GLU A 32 -19.97 0.66 24.33
C GLU A 32 -18.47 0.90 24.56
N LEU A 33 -17.63 0.70 23.54
CA LEU A 33 -16.21 1.04 23.58
C LEU A 33 -15.95 2.23 22.65
N TYR A 34 -15.37 3.29 23.19
CA TYR A 34 -14.90 4.43 22.43
C TYR A 34 -13.40 4.28 22.14
N VAL A 35 -13.04 4.04 20.89
CA VAL A 35 -11.65 4.06 20.42
C VAL A 35 -11.34 5.48 19.96
N VAL A 36 -10.38 6.13 20.61
CA VAL A 36 -10.08 7.55 20.36
C VAL A 36 -8.72 7.70 19.69
N ILE A 37 -8.74 8.23 18.47
CA ILE A 37 -7.55 8.52 17.68
C ILE A 37 -7.08 9.93 18.03
N SER A 38 -5.96 10.03 18.73
CA SER A 38 -5.24 11.28 18.93
C SER A 38 -4.41 11.59 17.69
N TRP A 39 -4.53 12.80 17.17
CA TRP A 39 -3.96 13.18 15.88
C TRP A 39 -3.52 14.65 15.90
N CYS A 40 -2.57 15.04 15.06
CA CYS A 40 -2.02 16.38 15.02
C CYS A 40 -1.47 16.71 13.63
N ARG A 41 -1.54 17.97 13.21
CA ARG A 41 -1.00 18.37 11.90
C ARG A 41 0.52 18.38 11.94
N GLY A 42 1.16 17.77 10.94
CA GLY A 42 2.61 17.88 10.71
C GLY A 42 3.51 16.91 11.48
N ARG A 43 3.03 16.16 12.47
CA ARG A 43 3.81 15.08 13.15
C ARG A 43 3.43 13.66 12.72
N GLU A 44 2.44 13.52 11.84
CA GLU A 44 1.86 12.23 11.46
C GLU A 44 2.62 11.56 10.34
N SER A 45 2.89 10.26 10.50
CA SER A 45 3.41 9.41 9.43
C SER A 45 2.30 8.91 8.50
N THR A 46 1.09 8.79 9.03
CA THR A 46 -0.12 8.37 8.31
C THR A 46 -1.27 9.32 8.62
N SER A 47 -2.02 9.73 7.59
CA SER A 47 -3.13 10.65 7.78
C SER A 47 -4.18 10.07 8.74
N LYS A 48 -4.82 10.95 9.52
CA LYS A 48 -5.93 10.57 10.40
C LYS A 48 -7.06 9.84 9.67
N GLU A 49 -7.33 10.17 8.41
CA GLU A 49 -8.36 9.51 7.59
C GLU A 49 -8.00 8.05 7.31
N MET A 50 -6.72 7.74 7.05
CA MET A 50 -6.28 6.36 6.86
C MET A 50 -6.39 5.59 8.18
N ARG A 51 -5.89 6.15 9.28
CA ARG A 51 -5.98 5.52 10.61
C ARG A 51 -7.43 5.25 11.03
N TYR A 52 -8.33 6.20 10.80
CA TYR A 52 -9.77 6.03 11.01
C TYR A 52 -10.31 4.86 10.17
N ARG A 53 -10.00 4.82 8.87
CA ARG A 53 -10.45 3.74 7.98
C ARG A 53 -9.88 2.39 8.38
N TRP A 54 -8.62 2.32 8.83
CA TRP A 54 -8.00 1.08 9.27
C TRP A 54 -8.67 0.53 10.53
N ILE A 55 -8.90 1.37 11.54
CA ILE A 55 -9.61 0.95 12.75
C ILE A 55 -11.05 0.56 12.41
N LEU A 56 -11.77 1.37 11.61
CA LEU A 56 -13.14 1.08 11.20
C LEU A 56 -13.22 -0.29 10.53
N ASN A 57 -12.41 -0.55 9.52
CA ASN A 57 -12.45 -1.82 8.80
C ASN A 57 -11.98 -3.00 9.64
N SER A 58 -11.06 -2.79 10.59
CA SER A 58 -10.62 -3.84 11.53
C SER A 58 -11.69 -4.21 12.56
N THR A 59 -12.62 -3.28 12.86
CA THR A 59 -13.60 -3.42 13.94
C THR A 59 -15.05 -3.45 13.46
N ARG A 60 -15.31 -3.48 12.15
CA ARG A 60 -16.67 -3.48 11.56
C ARG A 60 -17.62 -4.55 12.11
N HIS A 61 -17.07 -5.69 12.53
CA HIS A 61 -17.82 -6.81 13.10
C HIS A 61 -18.17 -6.61 14.60
N LEU A 62 -17.67 -5.54 15.22
CA LEU A 62 -17.88 -5.18 16.62
C LEU A 62 -18.81 -3.95 16.68
N PRO A 63 -20.15 -4.12 16.71
CA PRO A 63 -21.10 -3.02 16.63
C PRO A 63 -21.07 -2.08 17.85
N ASN A 64 -20.44 -2.52 18.94
CA ASN A 64 -20.25 -1.72 20.15
C ASN A 64 -18.99 -0.85 20.13
N VAL A 65 -18.20 -0.85 19.05
CA VAL A 65 -17.01 0.00 18.90
C VAL A 65 -17.37 1.29 18.17
N MET A 66 -17.09 2.43 18.80
CA MET A 66 -17.28 3.76 18.23
C MET A 66 -15.96 4.49 18.14
N ILE A 67 -15.65 5.03 16.96
CA ILE A 67 -14.39 5.74 16.73
C ILE A 67 -14.61 7.24 16.95
N ARG A 68 -13.70 7.89 17.65
CA ARG A 68 -13.63 9.35 17.81
C ARG A 68 -12.23 9.83 17.46
N MET A 69 -12.12 11.09 17.08
CA MET A 69 -10.85 11.74 16.77
C MET A 69 -10.72 12.99 17.63
N VAL A 70 -9.54 13.21 18.19
CA VAL A 70 -9.19 14.41 18.96
C VAL A 70 -7.90 14.99 18.40
N GLU A 71 -7.94 16.27 18.04
CA GLU A 71 -6.78 16.99 17.53
C GLU A 71 -6.01 17.60 18.71
N ASP A 72 -4.70 17.38 18.77
CA ASP A 72 -3.80 18.17 19.60
C ASP A 72 -2.99 19.16 18.74
N GLN A 73 -2.52 20.24 19.37
CA GLN A 73 -1.76 21.31 18.73
C GLN A 73 -0.27 21.29 19.10
N ALA A 74 0.23 20.22 19.71
CA ALA A 74 1.63 20.13 20.10
C ALA A 74 2.52 20.07 18.85
N LEU A 75 3.58 20.88 18.84
CA LEU A 75 4.52 20.96 17.72
C LEU A 75 5.51 19.79 17.72
N THR A 76 5.84 19.25 18.90
CA THR A 76 6.73 18.08 19.03
C THR A 76 6.15 16.99 19.91
N LYS A 77 6.78 15.81 19.93
CA LYS A 77 6.36 14.70 20.80
C LYS A 77 6.66 14.99 22.27
N GLU A 78 7.75 15.69 22.54
CA GLU A 78 8.17 16.10 23.88
C GLU A 78 7.19 17.11 24.47
N GLU A 79 6.72 18.06 23.65
CA GLU A 79 5.71 19.03 24.04
C GLU A 79 4.37 18.34 24.37
N TYR A 80 3.94 17.40 23.50
CA TYR A 80 2.76 16.59 23.73
C TYR A 80 2.83 15.80 25.05
N ASP A 81 4.03 15.36 25.45
CA ASP A 81 4.22 14.54 26.64
C ASP A 81 4.15 15.31 27.98
N THR A 82 3.86 16.61 27.92
CA THR A 82 3.71 17.47 29.11
C THR A 82 2.33 17.32 29.79
N PRO A 83 2.23 17.55 31.11
CA PRO A 83 0.96 17.42 31.84
C PRO A 83 -0.19 18.25 31.24
N GLY A 84 0.08 19.47 30.75
CA GLY A 84 -0.94 20.35 30.20
C GLY A 84 -1.63 19.78 28.96
N TYR A 85 -0.88 19.19 28.03
CA TYR A 85 -1.45 18.53 26.85
C TYR A 85 -2.20 17.25 27.22
N TRP A 86 -1.71 16.48 28.18
CA TRP A 86 -2.41 15.29 28.68
C TRP A 86 -3.73 15.64 29.39
N GLU A 87 -3.76 16.69 30.20
CA GLU A 87 -4.98 17.21 30.85
C GLU A 87 -5.98 17.73 29.82
N GLN A 88 -5.51 18.52 28.85
CA GLN A 88 -6.35 19.03 27.78
C GLN A 88 -6.92 17.88 26.94
N GLY A 89 -6.07 16.93 26.52
CA GLY A 89 -6.50 15.74 25.79
C GLY A 89 -7.54 14.92 26.56
N ALA A 90 -7.37 14.76 27.88
CA ALA A 90 -8.38 14.07 28.69
C ALA A 90 -9.72 14.82 28.75
N ARG A 91 -9.70 16.16 28.86
CA ARG A 91 -10.91 16.98 28.77
C ARG A 91 -11.60 16.82 27.42
N ASP A 92 -10.85 16.88 26.32
CA ASP A 92 -11.37 16.77 24.96
C ASP A 92 -11.95 15.37 24.68
N ILE A 93 -11.28 14.32 25.16
CA ILE A 93 -11.78 12.94 25.07
C ILE A 93 -13.09 12.79 25.85
N LYS A 94 -13.16 13.27 27.09
CA LYS A 94 -14.41 13.22 27.89
C LYS A 94 -15.53 13.98 27.19
N ALA A 95 -15.24 15.16 26.63
CA ALA A 95 -16.22 15.97 25.91
C ALA A 95 -16.75 15.27 24.64
N VAL A 96 -15.86 14.66 23.84
CA VAL A 96 -16.27 14.01 22.57
C VAL A 96 -17.01 12.69 22.79
N ILE A 97 -16.77 12.01 23.93
CA ILE A 97 -17.52 10.84 24.36
C ILE A 97 -18.89 11.26 24.92
N GLY A 98 -18.95 12.33 25.71
CA GLY A 98 -20.18 12.94 26.20
C GLY A 98 -20.98 12.05 27.19
N LYS A 99 -20.34 11.03 27.77
CA LYS A 99 -20.93 10.08 28.72
C LYS A 99 -19.92 9.75 29.83
N PRO A 100 -20.37 9.30 31.00
CA PRO A 100 -19.48 8.72 32.00
C PRO A 100 -18.70 7.55 31.41
N ILE A 101 -17.40 7.51 31.70
CA ILE A 101 -16.47 6.45 31.29
C ILE A 101 -16.25 5.56 32.50
N ASP A 102 -16.65 4.30 32.45
CA ASP A 102 -16.50 3.37 33.59
C ASP A 102 -15.11 2.74 33.61
N ALA A 103 -14.50 2.56 32.43
CA ALA A 103 -13.18 1.94 32.28
C ALA A 103 -12.33 2.64 31.23
N VAL A 104 -11.05 2.82 31.54
CA VAL A 104 -10.02 3.29 30.60
C VAL A 104 -9.00 2.18 30.39
N PHE A 105 -8.80 1.80 29.14
CA PHE A 105 -7.87 0.75 28.74
C PHE A 105 -6.59 1.38 28.19
N CYS A 106 -5.44 0.88 28.62
CA CYS A 106 -4.13 1.33 28.16
C CYS A 106 -3.08 0.21 28.26
N GLY A 107 -1.92 0.39 27.63
CA GLY A 107 -0.82 -0.58 27.69
C GLY A 107 -0.01 -0.46 28.97
N THR A 108 0.67 -1.55 29.37
CA THR A 108 1.56 -1.60 30.53
C THR A 108 2.77 -0.65 30.45
N ASP A 109 3.07 -0.09 29.29
CA ASP A 109 4.06 0.99 29.12
C ASP A 109 3.69 2.28 29.86
N TYR A 110 2.41 2.46 30.21
CA TYR A 110 1.94 3.56 31.05
C TYR A 110 1.89 3.23 32.55
N LEU A 111 2.14 1.98 32.93
CA LEU A 111 2.07 1.55 34.32
C LEU A 111 3.16 2.29 35.14
N GLY A 112 2.77 2.84 36.29
CA GLY A 112 3.67 3.61 37.16
C GLY A 112 3.86 5.07 36.74
N THR A 113 3.34 5.50 35.59
CA THR A 113 3.37 6.92 35.19
C THR A 113 2.35 7.77 35.96
N GLY A 114 1.29 7.16 36.51
CA GLY A 114 0.20 7.82 37.23
C GLY A 114 -0.72 8.69 36.36
N ARG A 115 -0.48 8.75 35.04
CA ARG A 115 -1.20 9.66 34.13
C ARG A 115 -2.67 9.32 34.02
N PHE A 116 -2.99 8.06 33.74
CA PHE A 116 -4.37 7.63 33.58
C PHE A 116 -5.12 7.63 34.91
N GLU A 117 -4.46 7.26 36.01
CA GLU A 117 -5.04 7.30 37.34
C GLU A 117 -5.35 8.73 37.79
N ALA A 118 -4.47 9.69 37.52
CA ALA A 118 -4.72 11.09 37.87
C ALA A 118 -5.88 11.70 37.05
N LEU A 119 -5.96 11.39 35.75
CA LEU A 119 -6.91 12.03 34.83
C LEU A 119 -8.30 11.37 34.80
N TYR A 120 -8.35 10.05 35.03
CA TYR A 120 -9.57 9.25 34.91
C TYR A 120 -9.91 8.45 36.17
N GLY A 121 -8.92 8.10 37.00
CA GLY A 121 -9.09 7.26 38.20
C GLY A 121 -10.20 7.69 39.18
N PRO A 122 -10.49 8.99 39.38
CA PRO A 122 -11.60 9.41 40.24
C PRO A 122 -12.98 8.93 39.78
N GLU A 123 -13.16 8.67 38.48
CA GLU A 123 -14.45 8.35 37.86
C GLU A 123 -14.45 6.99 37.13
N SER A 124 -13.27 6.45 36.83
CA SER A 124 -13.07 5.29 35.96
C SER A 124 -12.08 4.30 36.55
N GLN A 125 -12.29 3.01 36.27
CA GLN A 125 -11.27 1.99 36.50
C GLN A 125 -10.22 2.02 35.37
N VAL A 126 -8.94 2.19 35.71
CA VAL A 126 -7.83 2.06 34.75
C VAL A 126 -7.45 0.58 34.63
N ILE A 127 -7.36 0.08 33.40
CA ILE A 127 -7.10 -1.32 33.08
C ILE A 127 -5.92 -1.40 32.13
N TYR A 128 -4.89 -2.12 32.57
CA TYR A 128 -3.65 -2.30 31.83
C TYR A 128 -3.66 -3.61 31.04
N PHE A 129 -3.34 -3.53 29.75
CA PHE A 129 -3.04 -4.68 28.91
C PHE A 129 -1.54 -4.85 28.73
N ASP A 130 -1.06 -6.09 28.90
CA ASP A 130 0.36 -6.38 28.80
C ASP A 130 0.83 -6.37 27.35
N ARG A 131 1.75 -5.45 27.03
CA ARG A 131 2.37 -5.36 25.70
C ARG A 131 3.23 -6.57 25.34
N SER A 132 3.58 -7.43 26.30
CA SER A 132 4.31 -8.67 26.01
C SER A 132 3.46 -9.69 25.24
N GLU A 133 2.13 -9.60 25.29
CA GLU A 133 1.23 -10.52 24.58
C GLU A 133 1.35 -10.37 23.05
N VAL A 134 1.58 -9.15 22.55
CA VAL A 134 1.87 -8.85 21.14
C VAL A 134 3.03 -7.84 21.08
N PRO A 135 4.29 -8.31 21.02
CA PRO A 135 5.47 -7.47 21.23
C PRO A 135 5.82 -6.65 19.99
N VAL A 136 5.03 -5.61 19.73
CA VAL A 136 5.25 -4.65 18.63
C VAL A 136 4.88 -3.23 19.06
N CYS A 137 5.58 -2.25 18.50
CA CYS A 137 5.16 -0.86 18.59
C CYS A 137 5.15 -0.17 17.22
N SER A 138 4.38 0.91 17.11
CA SER A 138 4.32 1.71 15.88
C SER A 138 5.68 2.26 15.45
N THR A 139 6.60 2.51 16.38
CA THR A 139 7.96 3.01 16.05
C THR A 139 8.74 1.99 15.24
N ASP A 140 8.66 0.70 15.59
CA ASP A 140 9.38 -0.36 14.87
C ASP A 140 8.82 -0.54 13.45
N ILE A 141 7.50 -0.43 13.29
CA ILE A 141 6.85 -0.50 11.98
C ILE A 141 7.23 0.69 11.10
N ARG A 142 7.31 1.91 11.68
CA ARG A 142 7.76 3.10 10.94
C ARG A 142 9.22 2.98 10.51
N ALA A 143 10.08 2.45 11.38
CA ALA A 143 11.49 2.23 11.06
C ALA A 143 11.66 1.17 9.97
N TRP A 144 10.99 0.03 10.10
CA TRP A 144 11.04 -1.03 9.10
C TRP A 144 9.81 -1.93 9.06
N ALA A 145 8.82 -1.52 8.26
CA ALA A 145 7.58 -2.26 8.03
C ALA A 145 7.82 -3.66 7.46
N LEU A 146 8.81 -3.83 6.58
CA LEU A 146 9.11 -5.12 5.96
C LEU A 146 9.68 -6.13 6.96
N GLY A 147 10.35 -5.68 8.02
CA GLY A 147 10.86 -6.53 9.09
C GLY A 147 9.79 -6.96 10.12
N HIS A 148 8.68 -6.23 10.18
CA HIS A 148 7.57 -6.47 11.12
C HIS A 148 6.25 -6.77 10.41
N TRP A 149 6.33 -7.30 9.18
CA TRP A 149 5.18 -7.46 8.29
C TRP A 149 4.01 -8.24 8.91
N ASP A 150 4.32 -9.25 9.73
CA ASP A 150 3.30 -10.09 10.38
C ASP A 150 2.48 -9.33 11.44
N TYR A 151 3.00 -8.21 11.94
CA TYR A 151 2.27 -7.30 12.82
C TYR A 151 1.46 -6.24 12.08
N ILE A 152 1.55 -6.17 10.75
CA ILE A 152 0.80 -5.23 9.91
C ILE A 152 -0.56 -5.85 9.55
N PRO A 153 -1.68 -5.25 10.02
CA PRO A 153 -3.02 -5.72 9.68
C PRO A 153 -3.25 -5.67 8.18
N SER A 154 -4.04 -6.60 7.65
CA SER A 154 -4.34 -6.66 6.20
C SER A 154 -4.85 -5.33 5.64
N VAL A 155 -5.67 -4.61 6.41
CA VAL A 155 -6.21 -3.29 6.03
C VAL A 155 -5.15 -2.20 5.85
N CYS A 156 -3.94 -2.41 6.37
CA CYS A 156 -2.80 -1.48 6.28
C CYS A 156 -1.75 -1.91 5.25
N ARG A 157 -1.83 -3.15 4.72
CA ARG A 157 -0.75 -3.73 3.92
C ARG A 157 -0.52 -2.99 2.61
N ASP A 158 -1.56 -2.47 1.97
CA ASP A 158 -1.45 -1.73 0.71
C ASP A 158 -0.55 -0.49 0.81
N TYR A 159 -0.53 0.16 1.97
CA TYR A 159 0.26 1.34 2.27
C TYR A 159 1.74 1.00 2.43
N TYR A 160 2.05 -0.17 2.98
CA TYR A 160 3.43 -0.61 3.27
C TYR A 160 4.03 -1.52 2.20
N ALA A 161 3.21 -2.14 1.36
CA ALA A 161 3.66 -3.00 0.28
C ALA A 161 4.48 -2.20 -0.72
N ARG A 162 5.68 -2.69 -1.02
CA ARG A 162 6.54 -2.14 -2.06
C ARG A 162 6.07 -2.58 -3.44
N ARG A 163 6.21 -1.74 -4.45
CA ARG A 163 5.76 -2.03 -5.82
C ARG A 163 6.94 -2.00 -6.77
N VAL A 164 7.20 -3.15 -7.40
CA VAL A 164 8.21 -3.31 -8.44
C VAL A 164 7.51 -3.42 -9.79
N LEU A 165 7.75 -2.44 -10.64
CA LEU A 165 7.24 -2.43 -12.01
C LEU A 165 8.27 -3.08 -12.94
N VAL A 166 7.81 -3.97 -13.81
CA VAL A 166 8.63 -4.61 -14.84
C VAL A 166 8.12 -4.18 -16.21
N LEU A 167 8.98 -3.49 -16.95
CA LEU A 167 8.73 -2.92 -18.27
C LEU A 167 9.64 -3.53 -19.33
N GLY A 168 9.34 -3.23 -20.59
CA GLY A 168 10.08 -3.70 -21.74
C GLY A 168 9.17 -3.96 -22.92
N SER A 169 9.75 -4.01 -24.13
CA SER A 169 9.01 -4.31 -25.35
C SER A 169 8.44 -5.73 -25.35
N GLU A 170 7.73 -6.09 -26.42
CA GLU A 170 7.15 -7.42 -26.55
C GLU A 170 8.21 -8.53 -26.56
N SER A 171 7.87 -9.68 -25.97
CA SER A 171 8.74 -10.87 -25.90
C SER A 171 10.10 -10.66 -25.20
N THR A 172 10.19 -9.82 -24.17
CA THR A 172 11.43 -9.62 -23.37
C THR A 172 11.46 -10.42 -22.06
N GLY A 173 10.45 -11.26 -21.82
CA GLY A 173 10.39 -12.13 -20.64
C GLY A 173 9.75 -11.52 -19.39
N LYS A 174 9.07 -10.36 -19.51
CA LYS A 174 8.41 -9.66 -18.38
C LYS A 174 7.50 -10.57 -17.57
N SER A 175 6.52 -11.20 -18.23
CA SER A 175 5.53 -12.06 -17.59
C SER A 175 6.16 -13.26 -16.87
N THR A 176 7.25 -13.79 -17.41
CA THR A 176 8.02 -14.86 -16.76
C THR A 176 8.75 -14.33 -15.52
N LEU A 177 9.39 -13.17 -15.63
CA LEU A 177 10.15 -12.58 -14.53
C LEU A 177 9.24 -12.22 -13.35
N VAL A 178 8.10 -11.53 -13.58
CA VAL A 178 7.19 -11.15 -12.49
C VAL A 178 6.62 -12.36 -11.75
N ARG A 179 6.30 -13.45 -12.46
CA ARG A 179 5.80 -14.70 -11.87
C ARG A 179 6.88 -15.38 -11.04
N ASN A 180 8.09 -15.48 -11.57
CA ASN A 180 9.21 -16.10 -10.87
C ASN A 180 9.59 -15.31 -9.61
N LEU A 181 9.59 -13.97 -9.69
CA LEU A 181 9.85 -13.12 -8.52
C LEU A 181 8.73 -13.25 -7.48
N ALA A 182 7.46 -13.27 -7.89
CA ALA A 182 6.35 -13.45 -6.97
C ALA A 182 6.44 -14.78 -6.20
N LEU A 183 6.77 -15.88 -6.90
CA LEU A 183 7.03 -17.18 -6.28
C LEU A 183 8.22 -17.13 -5.31
N ALA A 184 9.33 -16.53 -5.71
CA ALA A 184 10.55 -16.46 -4.90
C ALA A 184 10.43 -15.58 -3.65
N TYR A 185 9.58 -14.56 -3.67
CA TYR A 185 9.31 -13.68 -2.53
C TYR A 185 8.04 -14.07 -1.76
N ASN A 186 7.40 -15.18 -2.12
CA ASN A 186 6.14 -15.65 -1.54
C ASN A 186 5.08 -14.54 -1.46
N THR A 187 4.80 -13.95 -2.61
CA THR A 187 3.84 -12.86 -2.79
C THR A 187 3.04 -13.03 -4.09
N ASN A 188 2.18 -12.08 -4.42
CA ASN A 188 1.41 -12.06 -5.67
C ASN A 188 2.04 -11.14 -6.74
N TYR A 189 1.46 -11.17 -7.94
CA TYR A 189 1.82 -10.30 -9.05
C TYR A 189 0.56 -9.82 -9.80
N VAL A 190 0.72 -8.81 -10.65
CA VAL A 190 -0.28 -8.36 -11.62
C VAL A 190 0.25 -8.62 -13.03
N SER A 191 -0.54 -9.31 -13.85
CA SER A 191 -0.29 -9.49 -15.28
C SER A 191 -0.73 -8.27 -16.09
N GLU A 192 -0.14 -8.12 -17.28
CA GLU A 192 -0.55 -7.13 -18.26
C GLU A 192 -2.01 -7.33 -18.69
N ALA A 193 -2.88 -6.35 -18.37
CA ALA A 193 -4.30 -6.38 -18.75
C ALA A 193 -4.52 -6.45 -20.27
N GLY A 194 -3.61 -5.87 -21.06
CA GLY A 194 -3.69 -5.87 -22.52
C GLY A 194 -3.65 -7.27 -23.14
N ARG A 195 -3.07 -8.27 -22.46
CA ARG A 195 -3.00 -9.65 -22.96
C ARG A 195 -4.37 -10.30 -23.05
N ASP A 196 -5.17 -10.20 -21.99
CA ASP A 196 -6.52 -10.79 -21.97
C ASP A 196 -7.42 -10.14 -23.04
N THR A 197 -7.26 -8.82 -23.23
CA THR A 197 -8.01 -8.06 -24.23
C THR A 197 -7.56 -8.37 -25.66
N CYS A 198 -6.26 -8.53 -25.90
CA CYS A 198 -5.71 -8.94 -27.20
C CYS A 198 -6.22 -10.33 -27.60
N ASP A 199 -6.20 -11.29 -26.66
CA ASP A 199 -6.71 -12.65 -26.89
C ASP A 199 -8.21 -12.63 -27.22
N TYR A 200 -8.99 -11.81 -26.51
CA TYR A 200 -10.43 -11.62 -26.80
C TYR A 200 -10.68 -10.99 -28.17
N ALA A 201 -9.88 -9.99 -28.55
CA ALA A 201 -9.99 -9.32 -29.85
C ALA A 201 -9.53 -10.21 -31.02
N GLY A 202 -8.78 -11.28 -30.75
CA GLY A 202 -8.18 -12.15 -31.77
C GLY A 202 -6.86 -11.62 -32.34
N GLY A 203 -6.15 -10.76 -31.58
CA GLY A 203 -4.87 -10.16 -31.95
C GLY A 203 -4.86 -8.63 -31.82
N GLU A 204 -3.66 -8.06 -31.69
CA GLU A 204 -3.49 -6.61 -31.42
C GLU A 204 -4.05 -5.71 -32.54
N ASP A 205 -3.98 -6.16 -33.80
CA ASP A 205 -4.46 -5.39 -34.96
C ASP A 205 -5.99 -5.22 -34.98
N LEU A 206 -6.72 -6.01 -34.19
CA LEU A 206 -8.18 -5.94 -34.07
C LEU A 206 -8.65 -5.17 -32.84
N MET A 207 -7.73 -4.72 -31.98
CA MET A 207 -8.07 -3.93 -30.81
C MET A 207 -8.52 -2.51 -31.21
N ILE A 208 -9.55 -2.02 -30.53
CA ILE A 208 -10.10 -0.67 -30.72
C ILE A 208 -9.65 0.28 -29.58
N ALA A 209 -9.98 1.56 -29.70
CA ALA A 209 -9.57 2.56 -28.71
C ALA A 209 -10.19 2.28 -27.34
N GLU A 210 -11.44 1.82 -27.32
CA GLU A 210 -12.19 1.44 -26.12
C GLU A 210 -11.48 0.33 -25.33
N ASP A 211 -10.89 -0.65 -26.03
CA ASP A 211 -10.09 -1.71 -25.42
C ASP A 211 -8.87 -1.14 -24.67
N LEU A 212 -8.21 -0.13 -25.24
CA LEU A 212 -7.06 0.52 -24.63
C LEU A 212 -7.45 1.38 -23.43
N TYR A 213 -8.59 2.07 -23.49
CA TYR A 213 -9.14 2.80 -22.34
C TYR A 213 -9.45 1.85 -21.19
N GLU A 214 -10.06 0.71 -21.51
CA GLU A 214 -10.37 -0.33 -20.54
C GLU A 214 -9.10 -0.94 -19.95
N ASN A 215 -8.07 -1.25 -20.77
CA ASN A 215 -6.79 -1.78 -20.30
C ASN A 215 -6.11 -0.85 -19.29
N LEU A 216 -6.08 0.46 -19.56
CA LEU A 216 -5.54 1.46 -18.64
C LEU A 216 -6.22 1.40 -17.27
N LEU A 217 -7.55 1.39 -17.25
CA LEU A 217 -8.35 1.35 -16.02
C LEU A 217 -8.22 0.01 -15.29
N ARG A 218 -8.30 -1.11 -16.01
CA ARG A 218 -8.18 -2.46 -15.45
C ARG A 218 -6.80 -2.68 -14.84
N GLN A 219 -5.73 -2.28 -15.52
CA GLN A 219 -4.36 -2.41 -14.98
C GLN A 219 -4.24 -1.68 -13.64
N LYS A 220 -4.71 -0.42 -13.55
CA LYS A 220 -4.69 0.35 -12.30
C LYS A 220 -5.49 -0.34 -11.18
N ILE A 221 -6.70 -0.80 -11.49
CA ILE A 221 -7.56 -1.49 -10.52
C ILE A 221 -6.91 -2.79 -10.03
N ASN A 222 -6.33 -3.58 -10.94
CA ASN A 222 -5.66 -4.82 -10.61
C ASN A 222 -4.46 -4.59 -9.68
N VAL A 223 -3.65 -3.55 -9.93
CA VAL A 223 -2.54 -3.14 -9.03
C VAL A 223 -3.06 -2.72 -7.66
N MET A 224 -4.13 -1.94 -7.60
CA MET A 224 -4.73 -1.52 -6.33
C MET A 224 -5.29 -2.69 -5.52
N GLU A 225 -5.91 -3.67 -6.17
CA GLU A 225 -6.45 -4.84 -5.49
C GLU A 225 -5.36 -5.82 -5.07
N ALA A 226 -4.41 -6.11 -5.95
CA ALA A 226 -3.30 -7.01 -5.66
C ALA A 226 -2.48 -6.51 -4.46
N ALA A 227 -2.22 -5.21 -4.34
CA ALA A 227 -1.46 -4.62 -3.24
C ALA A 227 -2.06 -4.88 -1.85
N LYS A 228 -3.39 -5.06 -1.75
CA LYS A 228 -4.05 -5.38 -0.46
C LYS A 228 -3.73 -6.77 0.04
N HIS A 229 -3.40 -7.68 -0.88
CA HIS A 229 -3.12 -9.09 -0.59
C HIS A 229 -1.65 -9.46 -0.74
N SER A 230 -0.80 -8.50 -1.12
CA SER A 230 0.64 -8.70 -1.25
C SER A 230 1.31 -9.00 0.09
N ASN A 231 2.39 -9.77 0.01
CA ASN A 231 3.29 -10.01 1.12
C ASN A 231 4.56 -9.19 0.90
N ARG A 232 4.68 -8.04 1.59
CA ARG A 232 5.84 -7.12 1.59
C ARG A 232 6.09 -6.38 0.27
N ILE A 233 5.93 -7.06 -0.86
CA ILE A 233 6.28 -6.57 -2.19
C ILE A 233 5.27 -7.08 -3.22
N LEU A 234 4.97 -6.28 -4.24
CA LEU A 234 4.11 -6.60 -5.38
C LEU A 234 4.93 -6.44 -6.67
N PHE A 235 4.83 -7.42 -7.57
CA PHE A 235 5.41 -7.34 -8.90
C PHE A 235 4.34 -7.06 -9.94
N VAL A 236 4.58 -6.09 -10.82
CA VAL A 236 3.61 -5.64 -11.83
C VAL A 236 4.23 -5.74 -13.21
N ASP A 237 3.56 -6.47 -14.11
CA ASP A 237 3.89 -6.53 -15.53
C ASP A 237 3.17 -5.38 -16.25
N THR A 238 3.92 -4.41 -16.76
CA THR A 238 3.44 -3.22 -17.49
C THR A 238 2.70 -2.16 -16.66
N ASP A 239 2.63 -0.95 -17.24
CA ASP A 239 1.94 0.21 -16.66
C ASP A 239 1.20 1.07 -17.70
N ALA A 240 0.67 2.20 -17.24
CA ALA A 240 -0.02 3.16 -18.08
C ALA A 240 0.88 3.81 -19.15
N VAL A 241 2.16 4.09 -18.85
CA VAL A 241 3.10 4.67 -19.82
C VAL A 241 3.39 3.68 -20.95
N THR A 242 3.53 2.40 -20.63
CA THR A 242 3.70 1.35 -21.65
C THR A 242 2.45 1.15 -22.48
N THR A 243 1.26 1.21 -21.87
CA THR A 243 -0.01 1.15 -22.61
C THR A 243 -0.17 2.36 -23.53
N LEU A 244 0.29 3.54 -23.12
CA LEU A 244 0.32 4.73 -23.98
C LEU A 244 1.20 4.53 -25.22
N PHE A 245 2.37 3.90 -25.07
CA PHE A 245 3.20 3.49 -26.22
C PHE A 245 2.41 2.64 -27.22
N TYR A 246 1.75 1.57 -26.75
CA TYR A 246 0.95 0.71 -27.60
C TYR A 246 -0.25 1.44 -28.23
N SER A 247 -0.85 2.41 -27.52
CA SER A 247 -1.93 3.20 -28.10
C SER A 247 -1.47 4.02 -29.31
N HIS A 248 -0.29 4.64 -29.25
CA HIS A 248 0.31 5.34 -30.39
C HIS A 248 0.60 4.39 -31.55
N PHE A 249 1.02 3.17 -31.24
CA PHE A 249 1.35 2.16 -32.23
C PHE A 249 0.11 1.59 -32.93
N LEU A 250 -0.95 1.25 -32.18
CA LEU A 250 -2.15 0.57 -32.70
C LEU A 250 -3.19 1.54 -33.29
N LEU A 251 -3.33 2.75 -32.71
CA LEU A 251 -4.35 3.69 -33.16
C LEU A 251 -3.92 4.56 -34.34
N GLY A 252 -2.61 4.66 -34.62
CA GLY A 252 -2.07 5.44 -35.74
C GLY A 252 -2.52 6.90 -35.71
N ASP A 253 -3.17 7.38 -36.77
CA ASP A 253 -3.56 8.80 -36.94
C ASP A 253 -4.90 9.17 -36.28
N LYS A 254 -5.48 8.29 -35.45
CA LYS A 254 -6.72 8.54 -34.69
C LYS A 254 -6.49 9.53 -33.55
N GLN A 255 -6.31 10.80 -33.90
CA GLN A 255 -5.83 11.86 -33.00
C GLN A 255 -6.77 12.09 -31.80
N LYS A 256 -8.09 11.98 -32.01
CA LYS A 256 -9.08 12.19 -30.93
C LYS A 256 -8.94 11.09 -29.88
N GLU A 257 -8.87 9.84 -30.33
CA GLU A 257 -8.77 8.66 -29.49
C GLU A 257 -7.45 8.64 -28.72
N LEU A 258 -6.35 8.99 -29.40
CA LEU A 258 -5.03 9.15 -28.79
C LEU A 258 -5.03 10.21 -27.70
N THR A 259 -5.64 11.38 -27.93
CA THR A 259 -5.73 12.42 -26.89
C THR A 259 -6.44 11.93 -25.63
N VAL A 260 -7.45 11.06 -25.76
CA VAL A 260 -8.12 10.46 -24.60
C VAL A 260 -7.20 9.44 -23.91
N CYS A 261 -6.54 8.56 -24.66
CA CYS A 261 -5.55 7.60 -24.11
C CYS A 261 -4.46 8.32 -23.33
N THR A 262 -3.86 9.37 -23.91
CA THR A 262 -2.81 10.18 -23.28
C THR A 262 -3.29 10.76 -21.95
N LYS A 263 -4.46 11.42 -21.93
CA LYS A 263 -4.99 12.01 -20.69
C LYS A 263 -5.26 10.97 -19.60
N LEU A 264 -5.78 9.80 -19.97
CA LEU A 264 -6.02 8.72 -19.02
C LEU A 264 -4.70 8.15 -18.48
N ALA A 265 -3.74 7.87 -19.36
CA ALA A 265 -2.44 7.35 -18.97
C ALA A 265 -1.68 8.32 -18.06
N GLU A 266 -1.70 9.62 -18.37
CA GLU A 266 -1.09 10.68 -17.56
C GLU A 266 -1.72 10.77 -16.16
N ALA A 267 -3.05 10.79 -16.09
CA ALA A 267 -3.75 10.82 -14.81
C ALA A 267 -3.46 9.57 -13.96
N ILE A 268 -3.32 8.40 -14.59
CA ILE A 268 -2.95 7.16 -13.88
C ILE A 268 -1.51 7.24 -13.39
N HIS A 269 -0.56 7.61 -14.27
CA HIS A 269 0.87 7.76 -13.95
C HIS A 269 1.10 8.70 -12.78
N GLU A 270 0.44 9.87 -12.76
CA GLU A 270 0.56 10.85 -11.67
C GLU A 270 0.09 10.31 -10.30
N THR A 271 -0.73 9.27 -10.29
CA THR A 271 -1.25 8.64 -9.07
C THR A 271 -0.58 7.32 -8.72
N ASP A 272 0.24 6.78 -9.62
CA ASP A 272 1.02 5.56 -9.37
C ASP A 272 2.26 5.87 -8.54
N ARG A 273 2.70 4.86 -7.80
CA ARG A 273 3.90 4.90 -6.98
C ARG A 273 4.65 3.60 -7.16
N TRP A 274 5.84 3.70 -7.73
CA TRP A 274 6.74 2.59 -7.95
C TRP A 274 7.97 2.77 -7.05
N ASP A 275 8.32 1.74 -6.28
CA ASP A 275 9.52 1.75 -5.45
C ASP A 275 10.75 1.32 -6.25
N LEU A 276 10.55 0.58 -7.35
CA LEU A 276 11.57 0.16 -8.29
C LEU A 276 10.95 -0.09 -9.66
N VAL A 277 11.60 0.39 -10.71
CA VAL A 277 11.22 0.09 -12.10
C VAL A 277 12.36 -0.65 -12.78
N LEU A 278 12.06 -1.82 -13.33
CA LEU A 278 12.99 -2.68 -14.04
C LEU A 278 12.62 -2.69 -15.52
N PHE A 279 13.56 -2.32 -16.39
CA PHE A 279 13.35 -2.33 -17.83
C PHE A 279 14.11 -3.49 -18.47
N LEU A 280 13.40 -4.39 -19.13
CA LEU A 280 13.98 -5.58 -19.78
C LEU A 280 14.39 -5.28 -21.22
N GLU A 281 15.69 -5.40 -21.51
CA GLU A 281 16.23 -5.20 -22.86
C GLU A 281 15.76 -6.30 -23.85
N PRO A 282 15.67 -6.03 -25.16
CA PRO A 282 15.19 -7.00 -26.15
C PRO A 282 16.26 -7.99 -26.65
N ASP A 283 17.11 -8.51 -25.77
CA ASP A 283 18.25 -9.38 -26.12
C ASP A 283 17.95 -10.89 -26.05
N VAL A 284 16.76 -11.29 -25.60
CA VAL A 284 16.26 -12.68 -25.63
C VAL A 284 15.47 -12.95 -26.91
N GLU A 285 15.38 -14.23 -27.32
CA GLU A 285 14.65 -14.64 -28.51
C GLU A 285 13.19 -14.17 -28.50
N PHE A 286 12.70 -13.71 -29.67
CA PHE A 286 11.30 -13.39 -29.86
C PHE A 286 10.49 -14.68 -30.05
N ILE A 287 9.65 -15.00 -29.08
CA ILE A 287 8.73 -16.15 -29.15
C ILE A 287 7.43 -15.67 -29.79
N GLN A 288 6.85 -16.38 -30.75
CA GLN A 288 5.53 -16.05 -31.29
C GLN A 288 4.50 -16.99 -30.64
N ASP A 289 3.51 -16.45 -29.95
CA ASP A 289 2.44 -17.22 -29.28
C ASP A 289 1.09 -17.17 -30.02
N GLY A 290 1.06 -16.54 -31.19
CA GLY A 290 -0.08 -16.50 -32.10
C GLY A 290 -0.77 -15.14 -32.17
N THR A 291 -0.58 -14.29 -31.17
CA THR A 291 -1.21 -12.96 -31.08
C THR A 291 -0.23 -11.79 -31.18
N ARG A 292 1.08 -12.06 -31.27
CA ARG A 292 2.14 -11.03 -31.24
C ARG A 292 2.31 -10.27 -32.53
N ASN A 293 2.67 -9.00 -32.43
CA ASN A 293 2.75 -8.11 -33.58
C ASN A 293 4.04 -8.28 -34.39
N GLU A 294 3.90 -8.57 -35.68
CA GLU A 294 5.04 -8.81 -36.56
C GLU A 294 5.86 -7.53 -36.82
N LYS A 295 5.25 -6.34 -36.77
CA LYS A 295 6.00 -5.08 -36.89
C LYS A 295 6.88 -4.82 -35.66
N ILE A 296 6.38 -5.14 -34.45
CA ILE A 296 7.18 -5.04 -33.23
C ILE A 296 8.33 -6.04 -33.26
N ARG A 297 8.08 -7.26 -33.74
CA ARG A 297 9.11 -8.28 -33.94
C ARG A 297 10.25 -7.80 -34.86
N GLN A 298 9.93 -7.05 -35.90
CA GLN A 298 10.90 -6.53 -36.87
C GLN A 298 11.73 -5.35 -36.34
N ASP A 299 11.21 -4.58 -35.37
CA ASP A 299 11.88 -3.41 -34.80
C ASP A 299 11.84 -3.38 -33.27
N ARG A 300 12.33 -4.45 -32.63
CA ARG A 300 12.29 -4.58 -31.16
C ARG A 300 13.16 -3.54 -30.45
N GLU A 301 14.30 -3.20 -31.05
CA GLU A 301 15.22 -2.19 -30.53
C GLU A 301 14.62 -0.79 -30.63
N GLY A 302 14.02 -0.43 -31.78
CA GLY A 302 13.32 0.85 -31.94
C GLY A 302 12.10 0.96 -31.02
N CYS A 303 11.33 -0.10 -30.84
CA CYS A 303 10.24 -0.13 -29.85
C CYS A 303 10.76 0.07 -28.43
N SER A 304 11.84 -0.63 -28.05
CA SER A 304 12.49 -0.46 -26.74
C SER A 304 12.93 0.99 -26.52
N LEU A 305 13.57 1.60 -27.51
CA LEU A 305 14.02 3.00 -27.44
C LEU A 305 12.84 3.97 -27.26
N ARG A 306 11.75 3.80 -28.01
CA ARG A 306 10.55 4.65 -27.88
C ARG A 306 9.86 4.53 -26.52
N ILE A 307 9.84 3.33 -25.93
CA ILE A 307 9.34 3.17 -24.56
C ILE A 307 10.24 3.93 -23.60
N LYS A 308 11.56 3.82 -23.71
CA LYS A 308 12.52 4.59 -22.88
C LYS A 308 12.34 6.09 -23.03
N GLU A 309 12.15 6.60 -24.24
CA GLU A 309 11.87 8.03 -24.49
C GLU A 309 10.59 8.50 -23.79
N LEU A 310 9.55 7.65 -23.72
CA LEU A 310 8.34 7.95 -22.96
C LEU A 310 8.60 7.94 -21.45
N LEU A 311 9.36 6.96 -20.94
CA LEU A 311 9.76 6.91 -19.54
C LEU A 311 10.55 8.17 -19.15
N ASP A 312 11.50 8.60 -19.98
CA ASP A 312 12.29 9.82 -19.78
C ASP A 312 11.38 11.07 -19.79
N ARG A 313 10.43 11.15 -20.72
CA ARG A 313 9.44 12.25 -20.78
C ARG A 313 8.61 12.34 -19.50
N TYR A 314 8.17 11.20 -18.99
CA TYR A 314 7.37 11.10 -17.78
C TYR A 314 8.20 11.02 -16.49
N ARG A 315 9.53 11.17 -16.61
CA ARG A 315 10.50 11.17 -15.50
C ARG A 315 10.42 9.91 -14.63
N VAL A 316 10.20 8.77 -15.27
CA VAL A 316 10.27 7.46 -14.62
C VAL A 316 11.73 7.05 -14.54
N GLU A 317 12.25 6.92 -13.32
CA GLU A 317 13.58 6.32 -13.10
C GLU A 317 13.47 4.79 -13.23
N TYR A 318 14.38 4.18 -14.00
CA TYR A 318 14.37 2.74 -14.24
C TYR A 318 15.78 2.15 -14.31
N HIS A 319 15.89 0.85 -14.04
CA HIS A 319 17.12 0.08 -14.19
C HIS A 319 17.00 -0.90 -15.36
N CYS A 320 17.86 -0.75 -16.35
CA CYS A 320 17.96 -1.71 -17.45
C CYS A 320 18.52 -3.05 -16.99
N ILE A 321 17.91 -4.13 -17.46
CA ILE A 321 18.34 -5.52 -17.25
C ILE A 321 18.38 -6.22 -18.60
N GLY A 322 19.56 -6.75 -18.93
CA GLY A 322 19.79 -7.61 -20.10
C GLY A 322 20.18 -9.02 -19.71
N GLY A 323 20.52 -9.82 -20.71
CA GLY A 323 21.02 -11.19 -20.59
C GLY A 323 19.92 -12.27 -20.60
N THR A 324 20.33 -13.48 -20.27
CA THR A 324 19.49 -14.67 -20.18
C THR A 324 18.41 -14.53 -19.09
N TYR A 325 17.39 -15.40 -19.14
CA TYR A 325 16.33 -15.45 -18.13
C TYR A 325 16.86 -15.62 -16.70
N LEU A 326 17.95 -16.38 -16.51
CA LEU A 326 18.59 -16.56 -15.21
C LEU A 326 19.30 -15.29 -14.73
N GLU A 327 20.09 -14.66 -15.62
CA GLU A 327 20.79 -13.41 -15.30
C GLU A 327 19.80 -12.29 -14.94
N ARG A 328 18.70 -12.18 -15.68
CA ARG A 328 17.61 -11.23 -15.39
C ARG A 328 17.01 -11.45 -14.03
N PHE A 329 16.70 -12.70 -13.69
CA PHE A 329 16.13 -13.06 -12.39
C PHE A 329 17.08 -12.71 -11.25
N ASN A 330 18.36 -13.07 -11.37
CA ASN A 330 19.38 -12.75 -10.36
C ASN A 330 19.59 -11.25 -10.22
N ARG A 331 19.73 -10.53 -11.33
CA ARG A 331 19.94 -9.07 -11.30
C ARG A 331 18.73 -8.32 -10.74
N ALA A 332 17.51 -8.77 -11.04
CA ALA A 332 16.32 -8.21 -10.43
C ALA A 332 16.33 -8.35 -8.90
N LYS A 333 16.74 -9.52 -8.37
CA LYS A 333 16.85 -9.73 -6.92
C LYS A 333 17.91 -8.84 -6.28
N GLU A 334 19.06 -8.66 -6.93
CA GLU A 334 20.10 -7.74 -6.47
C GLU A 334 19.56 -6.30 -6.39
N LEU A 335 18.91 -5.82 -7.44
CA LEU A 335 18.31 -4.48 -7.46
C LEU A 335 17.22 -4.31 -6.39
N ILE A 336 16.38 -5.33 -6.15
CA ILE A 336 15.39 -5.30 -5.07
C ILE A 336 16.09 -5.21 -3.70
N GLN A 337 17.18 -5.92 -3.49
CA GLN A 337 17.95 -5.80 -2.25
C GLN A 337 18.60 -4.42 -2.12
N GLU A 338 19.21 -3.89 -3.19
CA GLU A 338 19.91 -2.60 -3.22
C GLU A 338 18.94 -1.42 -3.00
N GLN A 339 17.79 -1.42 -3.68
CA GLN A 339 16.87 -0.28 -3.73
C GLN A 339 15.74 -0.37 -2.70
N ILE A 340 15.27 -1.58 -2.39
CA ILE A 340 14.14 -1.82 -1.50
C ILE A 340 14.59 -2.42 -0.15
N GLY A 341 15.80 -2.94 -0.03
CA GLY A 341 16.28 -3.56 1.22
C GLY A 341 15.61 -4.91 1.53
N LEU A 342 14.95 -5.54 0.55
CA LEU A 342 14.23 -6.80 0.73
C LEU A 342 15.01 -7.96 0.08
N VAL A 343 15.35 -8.96 0.89
CA VAL A 343 16.00 -10.19 0.43
C VAL A 343 15.00 -11.34 0.34
N THR A 344 15.24 -12.30 -0.54
CA THR A 344 14.48 -13.56 -0.54
C THR A 344 14.76 -14.35 0.73
N VAL A 345 13.71 -14.80 1.42
CA VAL A 345 13.81 -15.74 2.53
C VAL A 345 13.64 -17.14 1.95
N TRP A 346 14.65 -17.98 2.11
CA TRP A 346 14.71 -19.34 1.56
C TRP A 346 14.15 -20.37 2.53
#